data_AF-A0A518KDB0-F1
#
_entry.id   AF-A0A518KDB0-F1
#
_cell.length_a   1.000
_cell.length_b   1.000
_cell.length_c   1.000
_cell.angle_alpha   90.00
_cell.angle_beta   90.00
_cell.angle_gamma   90.00
#
_symmetry.space_group_name_H-M   'P 1'
#
loop_
_entity.id
_entity.type
_entity.pdbx_description
1 polymer ?
#
loop_
_entity_poly.entity_id
_entity_poly.type
_entity_poly.pdbx_seq_one_letter_code
_entity_poly.pdbx_strand_id
1 'polypeptide(L)'
;MAFGKKRIRRAPTKRRNKVKTVRQDPLYVDGVKPTPMYVDYKDIELLTKLTNRHGRIVSRRKSGCHASSQHAVATAIKRARFMALMPYIAD
;
A
#
# COMPACT_ATOMS: atom_id res chain seq x y z
N MET A 1 32.60 -24.41 48.47
CA MET A 1 31.27 -23.78 48.71
C MET A 1 30.66 -23.41 47.36
N ALA A 2 29.50 -23.99 47.05
CA ALA A 2 28.80 -23.85 45.77
C ALA A 2 27.78 -22.71 45.81
N PHE A 3 27.64 -21.93 44.73
CA PHE A 3 26.40 -21.20 44.40
C PHE A 3 26.24 -21.07 42.88
N GLY A 4 25.94 -22.18 42.22
CA GLY A 4 25.48 -22.17 40.82
C GLY A 4 24.09 -21.57 40.73
N LYS A 5 24.00 -20.28 40.34
CA LYS A 5 22.72 -19.68 39.92
C LYS A 5 22.28 -20.35 38.62
N LYS A 6 21.33 -21.30 38.70
CA LYS A 6 20.65 -21.86 37.53
C LYS A 6 20.05 -20.69 36.73
N ARG A 7 20.62 -20.36 35.57
CA ARG A 7 19.98 -19.46 34.59
C ARG A 7 18.71 -20.17 34.12
N ILE A 8 17.55 -19.73 34.60
CA ILE A 8 16.26 -20.19 34.11
C ILE A 8 16.20 -19.84 32.61
N ARG A 9 16.39 -20.83 31.74
CA ARG A 9 16.22 -20.67 30.30
C ARG A 9 14.73 -20.38 30.06
N ARG A 10 14.36 -19.12 29.85
CA ARG A 10 13.00 -18.76 29.45
C ARG A 10 12.71 -19.45 28.10
N ALA A 11 11.64 -20.24 28.04
CA ALA A 11 11.22 -20.89 26.82
C ALA A 11 10.96 -19.84 25.71
N PRO A 12 11.36 -20.08 24.46
CA PRO A 12 11.09 -19.15 23.38
C PRO A 12 9.57 -19.01 23.23
N THR A 13 9.07 -17.78 23.36
CA THR A 13 7.65 -17.50 23.11
C THR A 13 7.34 -17.87 21.67
N LYS A 14 6.39 -18.79 21.45
CA LYS A 14 5.93 -19.16 20.11
C LYS A 14 5.46 -17.89 19.40
N ARG A 15 6.21 -17.42 18.40
CA ARG A 15 5.78 -16.31 17.54
C ARG A 15 4.48 -16.73 16.86
N ARG A 16 3.35 -16.19 17.31
CA ARG A 16 2.06 -16.43 16.66
C ARG A 16 2.16 -15.82 15.25
N ASN A 17 2.03 -16.65 14.22
CA ASN A 17 1.89 -16.17 12.86
C ASN A 17 0.59 -15.37 12.78
N LYS A 18 0.68 -14.04 12.73
CA LYS A 18 -0.49 -13.20 12.44
C LYS A 18 -0.93 -13.52 11.02
N VAL A 19 -2.18 -13.99 10.88
CA VAL A 19 -2.82 -14.13 9.56
C VAL A 19 -2.77 -12.75 8.90
N LYS A 20 -2.02 -12.63 7.79
CA LYS A 20 -2.02 -11.40 7.02
C LYS A 20 -3.36 -11.31 6.33
N THR A 21 -4.17 -10.32 6.65
CA THR A 21 -5.38 -10.03 5.89
C THR A 21 -4.97 -9.71 4.45
N VAL A 22 -5.51 -10.45 3.49
CA VAL A 22 -5.30 -10.17 2.06
C VAL A 22 -6.08 -8.89 1.77
N ARG A 23 -5.37 -7.80 1.44
CA ARG A 23 -6.00 -6.54 1.06
C ARG A 23 -6.55 -6.70 -0.36
N GLN A 24 -7.82 -6.39 -0.54
CA GLN A 24 -8.46 -6.32 -1.85
C GLN A 24 -8.02 -5.05 -2.57
N ASP A 25 -7.97 -5.13 -3.90
CA ASP A 25 -7.58 -4.02 -4.74
C ASP A 25 -8.72 -3.00 -4.85
N PRO A 26 -8.50 -1.72 -4.50
CA PRO A 26 -9.54 -0.70 -4.57
C PRO A 26 -10.06 -0.41 -5.98
N LEU A 27 -9.33 -0.82 -7.03
CA LEU A 27 -9.76 -0.63 -8.42
C LEU A 27 -10.51 -1.83 -9.01
N TYR A 28 -10.61 -2.94 -8.28
CA TYR A 28 -11.36 -4.11 -8.74
C TYR A 28 -12.81 -3.96 -8.26
N VAL A 29 -13.76 -4.02 -9.18
CA VAL A 29 -15.20 -3.98 -8.87
C VAL A 29 -15.67 -5.42 -8.77
N ASP A 30 -16.24 -5.80 -7.62
CA ASP A 30 -16.71 -7.16 -7.32
C ASP A 30 -15.63 -8.25 -7.52
N GLY A 31 -14.36 -7.89 -7.32
CA GLY A 31 -13.22 -8.79 -7.52
C GLY A 31 -12.85 -9.01 -9.01
N VAL A 32 -13.52 -8.33 -9.93
CA VAL A 32 -13.24 -8.38 -11.36
C VAL A 32 -12.30 -7.25 -11.75
N LYS A 33 -11.31 -7.58 -12.58
CA LYS A 33 -10.36 -6.63 -13.15
C LYS A 33 -11.07 -5.75 -14.19
N PRO A 34 -11.06 -4.41 -14.08
CA PRO A 34 -11.61 -3.55 -15.11
C PRO A 34 -10.81 -3.67 -16.42
N THR A 35 -11.53 -3.69 -17.55
CA THR A 35 -10.96 -3.72 -18.91
C THR A 35 -11.62 -2.61 -19.74
N PRO A 36 -10.84 -1.68 -20.33
CA PRO A 36 -9.38 -1.51 -20.17
C PRO A 36 -8.99 -1.14 -18.73
N MET A 37 -7.79 -1.52 -18.32
CA MET A 37 -7.21 -1.09 -17.03
C MET A 37 -6.76 0.36 -17.16
N TYR A 38 -7.71 1.27 -17.06
CA TYR A 38 -7.52 2.71 -17.22
C TYR A 38 -7.99 3.44 -15.97
N VAL A 39 -7.21 4.42 -15.55
CA VAL A 39 -7.53 5.34 -14.45
C VAL A 39 -7.40 6.74 -15.03
N ASP A 40 -8.47 7.54 -14.96
CA ASP A 40 -8.41 8.90 -15.45
C ASP A 40 -7.50 9.74 -14.54
N TYR A 41 -6.67 10.57 -15.17
CA TYR A 41 -5.81 11.51 -14.44
C TYR A 41 -6.60 12.71 -13.90
N LYS A 42 -7.84 12.90 -14.37
CA LYS A 42 -8.76 13.95 -13.92
C LYS A 42 -9.50 13.58 -12.64
N ASP A 43 -9.52 12.29 -12.25
CA ASP A 43 -10.19 11.81 -11.04
C ASP A 43 -9.35 12.09 -9.77
N ILE A 44 -9.18 13.37 -9.44
CA ILE A 44 -8.30 13.83 -8.35
C ILE A 44 -8.67 13.18 -7.01
N GLU A 45 -9.96 12.97 -6.75
CA GLU A 45 -10.43 12.33 -5.51
C GLU A 45 -9.91 10.90 -5.36
N LEU A 46 -9.92 10.12 -6.45
CA LEU A 46 -9.40 8.76 -6.48
C LEU A 46 -7.88 8.76 -6.31
N LEU A 47 -7.18 9.61 -7.08
CA LEU A 47 -5.73 9.69 -7.05
C LEU A 47 -5.21 10.16 -5.69
N THR A 48 -5.91 11.09 -5.04
CA THR A 48 -5.55 11.62 -3.72
C THR A 48 -5.58 10.50 -2.66
N LYS A 49 -6.57 9.61 -2.69
CA LYS A 49 -6.66 8.44 -1.80
C LYS A 49 -5.48 7.45 -1.99
N LEU A 50 -4.88 7.44 -3.18
CA LEU A 50 -3.73 6.60 -3.53
C LEU A 50 -2.38 7.30 -3.37
N THR A 51 -2.39 8.53 -2.85
CA THR A 51 -1.20 9.28 -2.43
C THR A 51 -1.13 9.42 -0.91
N ASN A 52 0.09 9.54 -0.39
CA ASN A 52 0.32 9.87 1.01
C ASN A 52 0.16 11.38 1.21
N ARG A 53 0.04 11.81 2.48
CA ARG A 53 -0.01 13.23 2.86
C ARG A 53 1.08 14.07 2.18
N HIS A 54 2.31 13.54 2.09
CA HIS A 54 3.43 14.26 1.46
C HIS A 54 3.40 14.30 -0.09
N GLY A 55 2.29 13.92 -0.71
CA GLY A 55 2.17 13.85 -2.17
C GLY A 55 2.98 12.71 -2.79
N ARG A 56 3.40 11.68 -2.04
CA ARG A 56 4.09 10.49 -2.59
C ARG A 56 3.09 9.40 -2.95
N ILE A 57 3.32 8.67 -4.04
CA ILE A 57 2.46 7.53 -4.43
C ILE A 57 2.57 6.45 -3.36
N VAL A 58 1.42 5.96 -2.86
CA VAL A 58 1.37 4.89 -1.86
C VAL A 58 1.87 3.59 -2.48
N SER A 59 2.67 2.84 -1.72
CA SER A 59 3.18 1.55 -2.17
C SER A 59 2.04 0.55 -2.34
N ARG A 60 2.16 -0.33 -3.34
CA ARG A 60 1.22 -1.43 -3.62
C ARG A 60 0.82 -2.22 -2.36
N ARG A 61 1.79 -2.46 -1.47
CA ARG A 61 1.56 -3.21 -0.21
C ARG A 61 0.64 -2.48 0.76
N LYS A 62 0.69 -1.15 0.75
CA LYS A 62 -0.16 -0.31 1.61
C LYS A 62 -1.52 -0.04 0.96
N SER A 63 -1.59 0.17 -0.35
CA SER A 63 -2.86 0.38 -1.05
C SER A 63 -3.66 -0.90 -1.27
N GLY A 64 -3.02 -2.06 -1.41
CA GLY A 64 -3.69 -3.31 -1.78
C GLY A 64 -3.86 -3.50 -3.29
N CYS A 65 -3.36 -2.58 -4.12
CA CYS A 65 -3.50 -2.66 -5.57
C CYS A 65 -2.81 -3.92 -6.15
N HIS A 66 -3.29 -4.44 -7.27
CA HIS A 66 -2.56 -5.36 -8.14
C HIS A 66 -1.48 -4.61 -8.93
N ALA A 67 -0.57 -5.37 -9.56
CA ALA A 67 0.50 -4.77 -10.37
C ALA A 67 -0.07 -3.92 -11.52
N SER A 68 -1.06 -4.44 -12.26
CA SER A 68 -1.73 -3.73 -13.35
C SER A 68 -2.37 -2.42 -12.90
N SER A 69 -3.09 -2.47 -11.78
CA SER A 69 -3.77 -1.32 -11.18
C SER A 69 -2.75 -0.27 -10.73
N GLN A 70 -1.67 -0.71 -10.09
CA GLN A 70 -0.58 0.18 -9.65
C GLN A 70 0.09 0.89 -10.84
N HIS A 71 0.29 0.20 -11.97
CA HIS A 71 0.85 0.82 -13.18
C HIS A 71 -0.09 1.87 -13.80
N ALA A 72 -1.38 1.58 -13.85
CA ALA A 72 -2.39 2.53 -14.34
C ALA A 72 -2.45 3.78 -13.44
N VAL A 73 -2.54 3.59 -12.13
CA VAL A 73 -2.54 4.67 -11.13
C VAL A 73 -1.26 5.49 -11.21
N ALA A 74 -0.09 4.86 -11.29
CA ALA A 74 1.18 5.59 -11.37
C ALA A 74 1.26 6.46 -12.64
N THR A 75 0.73 5.97 -13.76
CA THR A 75 0.66 6.73 -15.01
C THR A 75 -0.32 7.90 -14.88
N ALA A 76 -1.50 7.66 -14.31
CA ALA A 76 -2.50 8.69 -14.07
C ALA A 76 -1.97 9.81 -13.15
N ILE A 77 -1.34 9.46 -12.02
CA ILE A 77 -0.75 10.43 -11.09
C ILE A 77 0.35 11.27 -11.76
N LYS A 78 1.23 10.65 -12.55
CA LYS A 78 2.28 11.40 -13.28
C LYS A 78 1.67 12.40 -14.27
N ARG A 79 0.63 11.99 -15.00
CA ARG A 79 -0.11 12.88 -15.92
C ARG A 79 -0.80 14.01 -15.17
N ALA A 80 -1.50 13.72 -14.07
CA ALA A 80 -2.16 14.71 -13.23
C ALA A 80 -1.17 15.76 -12.70
N ARG A 81 0.02 15.33 -12.28
CA ARG A 81 1.10 16.24 -11.83
C ARG A 81 1.67 17.10 -12.96
N PHE A 82 1.83 16.53 -14.14
CA PHE A 82 2.28 17.29 -15.32
C PHE A 82 1.23 18.35 -15.74
N MET A 83 -0.05 18.05 -15.57
CA MET A 83 -1.18 18.97 -15.81
C MET A 83 -1.46 19.93 -14.64
N ALA A 84 -0.60 19.97 -13.62
CA ALA A 84 -0.76 20.78 -12.41
C ALA A 84 -2.06 20.51 -11.60
N LEU A 85 -2.72 19.35 -11.80
CA LEU A 85 -3.90 18.93 -11.03
C LEU A 85 -3.53 18.36 -9.65
N MET A 86 -2.28 17.92 -9.47
CA MET A 86 -1.77 17.39 -8.21
C MET A 86 -0.34 17.86 -7.96
N PRO A 87 0.06 18.08 -6.70
CA PRO A 87 1.42 18.46 -6.37
C PRO A 87 2.40 17.28 -6.45
N TYR A 88 3.67 17.59 -6.70
CA TYR A 88 4.78 16.64 -6.57
C TYR A 88 5.18 16.42 -5.10
N ILE A 89 5.05 17.47 -4.28
CA ILE A 89 5.40 17.52 -2.86
C ILE A 89 4.25 18.26 -2.16
N ALA A 90 3.76 17.69 -1.07
CA ALA A 90 2.78 18.31 -0.19
C ALA A 90 3.29 18.27 1.26
N ASP A 91 2.78 19.16 2.12
CA ASP A 91 3.28 19.39 3.49
C ASP A 91 2.78 18.37 4.53
#